data_AF-A0AAV6PQF2-F1
#
_entry.id   AF-A0AAV6PQF2-F1
#
_cell.length_a   1.000
_cell.length_b   1.000
_cell.length_c   1.000
_cell.angle_alpha   90.00
_cell.angle_beta   90.00
_cell.angle_gamma   90.00
#
_symmetry.space_group_name_H-M   'P 1'
#
loop_
_entity.id
_entity.type
_entity.pdbx_description
1 polymer ?
#
loop_
_entity_poly.entity_id
_entity_poly.type
_entity_poly.pdbx_seq_one_letter_code
_entity_poly.pdbx_strand_id
1 'polypeptide(L)'
;MVGLLYIGLGSVLLSSGSGSGWRMDETWYPVWMGAFFIVFGIVSFLSEMFPSPCLVTMSVTLNMAGAVFAVAAFILYAINMNNTSLYWMCRSDDDDYSFSDPKTPSIEQDRILQTCLSGRLLALLLLRSINGVLLVLSLLEFCVTISCVILGIKALRSQEKFTHKITSEPELHKPLLEEVTLNA
;
A
#
# COMPACT_ATOMS: atom_id res chain seq x y z
N MET A 1 1.40 6.00 6.89
CA MET A 1 2.09 4.82 7.47
C MET A 1 1.93 3.57 6.61
N VAL A 2 0.71 3.25 6.13
CA VAL A 2 0.44 2.07 5.28
C VAL A 2 1.35 1.99 4.05
N GLY A 3 1.48 3.07 3.28
CA GLY A 3 2.36 3.07 2.09
C GLY A 3 3.84 2.79 2.38
N LEU A 4 4.37 3.20 3.53
CA LEU A 4 5.74 2.86 3.94
C LEU A 4 5.89 1.38 4.27
N LEU A 5 4.89 0.78 4.92
CA LEU A 5 4.86 -0.65 5.21
C LEU A 5 4.79 -1.47 3.92
N TYR A 6 4.04 -1.01 2.93
CA TYR A 6 4.02 -1.60 1.59
C TYR A 6 5.40 -1.63 0.94
N ILE A 7 6.11 -0.50 0.95
CA ILE A 7 7.45 -0.42 0.37
C ILE A 7 8.43 -1.29 1.16
N GLY A 8 8.44 -1.19 2.49
CA GLY A 8 9.39 -1.93 3.33
C GLY A 8 9.19 -3.44 3.23
N LEU A 9 7.97 -3.92 3.46
CA LEU A 9 7.65 -5.35 3.38
C LEU A 9 7.72 -5.88 1.94
N GLY A 10 7.31 -5.07 0.96
CA GLY A 10 7.44 -5.38 -0.46
C GLY A 10 8.90 -5.54 -0.90
N SER A 11 9.79 -4.69 -0.40
CA SER A 11 11.24 -4.80 -0.68
C SER A 11 11.84 -6.08 -0.11
N VAL A 12 11.38 -6.51 1.06
CA VAL A 12 11.77 -7.81 1.64
C VAL A 12 11.34 -8.95 0.72
N LEU A 13 10.10 -8.94 0.21
CA LEU A 13 9.63 -9.96 -0.73
C LEU A 13 10.46 -10.01 -2.01
N LEU A 14 10.73 -8.85 -2.63
CA LEU A 14 11.56 -8.72 -3.83
C LEU A 14 12.99 -9.22 -3.62
N SER A 15 13.57 -8.94 -2.45
CA SER A 15 14.96 -9.34 -2.13
C SER A 15 15.11 -10.83 -1.81
N SER A 16 14.00 -11.54 -1.59
CA SER A 16 14.01 -12.93 -1.15
C SER A 16 14.19 -13.94 -2.29
N GLY A 17 14.25 -13.48 -3.54
CA GLY A 17 14.38 -14.33 -4.74
C GLY A 17 13.11 -15.10 -5.07
N SER A 18 12.61 -15.97 -4.17
CA SER A 18 11.36 -16.76 -4.34
C SER A 18 10.17 -16.21 -3.58
N GLY A 19 10.39 -15.15 -2.81
CA GLY A 19 9.33 -14.42 -2.12
C GLY A 19 8.44 -13.62 -3.08
N SER A 20 8.95 -13.35 -4.27
CA SER A 20 8.28 -12.67 -5.36
C SER A 20 7.99 -13.65 -6.49
N GLY A 21 6.74 -13.65 -6.98
CA GLY A 21 6.43 -14.27 -8.26
C GLY A 21 6.92 -13.39 -9.42
N TRP A 22 7.09 -13.99 -10.61
CA TRP A 22 7.46 -13.29 -11.86
C TRP A 22 6.77 -11.95 -12.07
N ARG A 23 5.46 -11.88 -11.77
CA ARG A 23 4.65 -10.67 -11.90
C ARG A 23 5.08 -9.55 -10.95
N MET A 24 5.52 -9.89 -9.74
CA MET A 24 6.07 -8.92 -8.78
C MET A 24 7.44 -8.42 -9.23
N ASP A 25 8.29 -9.31 -9.75
CA ASP A 25 9.65 -8.98 -10.21
C ASP A 25 9.67 -8.14 -11.49
N GLU A 26 8.71 -8.32 -12.40
CA GLU A 26 8.63 -7.50 -13.61
C GLU A 26 7.99 -6.13 -13.34
N THR A 27 6.91 -6.10 -12.55
CA THR A 27 6.10 -4.89 -12.41
C THR A 27 6.52 -3.99 -11.26
N TRP A 28 7.30 -4.51 -10.31
CA TRP A 28 7.75 -3.81 -9.10
C TRP A 28 6.58 -3.14 -8.35
N TYR A 29 5.40 -3.78 -8.43
CA TYR A 29 4.16 -3.21 -7.92
C TYR A 29 4.19 -2.82 -6.43
N PRO A 30 4.90 -3.50 -5.52
CA PRO A 30 4.94 -3.09 -4.12
C PRO A 30 5.54 -1.69 -3.92
N VAL A 31 6.51 -1.31 -4.76
CA VAL A 31 7.24 -0.05 -4.64
C VAL A 31 6.38 1.11 -5.13
N TRP A 32 5.89 1.04 -6.37
CA TRP A 32 5.12 2.14 -6.93
C TRP A 32 3.71 2.26 -6.34
N MET A 33 3.07 1.15 -5.96
CA MET A 33 1.79 1.18 -5.24
C MET A 33 1.95 1.82 -3.85
N GLY A 34 3.01 1.45 -3.13
CA GLY A 34 3.34 2.05 -1.85
C GLY A 34 3.58 3.56 -1.96
N ALA A 35 4.27 4.00 -3.01
CA ALA A 35 4.47 5.43 -3.29
C ALA A 35 3.13 6.16 -3.54
N PHE A 36 2.21 5.57 -4.29
CA PHE A 36 0.88 6.16 -4.49
C PHE A 36 0.09 6.26 -3.19
N PHE A 37 0.08 5.23 -2.34
CA PHE A 37 -0.58 5.30 -1.03
C PHE A 37 0.02 6.37 -0.12
N ILE A 38 1.34 6.64 -0.22
CA ILE A 38 1.95 7.77 0.49
C ILE A 38 1.39 9.09 -0.04
N VAL A 39 1.33 9.29 -1.35
CA VAL A 39 0.80 10.52 -1.96
C VAL A 39 -0.67 10.74 -1.58
N PHE A 40 -1.50 9.70 -1.67
CA PHE A 40 -2.92 9.79 -1.29
C PHE A 40 -3.10 10.15 0.19
N GLY A 41 -2.29 9.55 1.07
CA GLY A 41 -2.27 9.88 2.49
C GLY A 41 -1.84 11.33 2.75
N ILE A 42 -0.82 11.83 2.06
CA ILE A 42 -0.35 13.22 2.21
C ILE A 42 -1.44 14.20 1.78
N VAL A 43 -2.07 14.00 0.62
CA VAL A 43 -3.13 14.91 0.16
C VAL A 43 -4.35 14.88 1.09
N SER A 44 -4.70 13.72 1.62
CA SER A 44 -5.78 13.59 2.61
C SER A 44 -5.46 14.37 3.88
N PHE A 45 -4.24 14.25 4.40
CA PHE A 45 -3.79 15.01 5.56
C PHE A 45 -3.79 16.52 5.31
N LEU A 46 -3.28 16.96 4.16
CA LEU A 46 -3.29 18.38 3.78
C LEU A 46 -4.72 18.93 3.65
N SER A 47 -5.66 18.12 3.16
CA SER A 47 -7.07 18.49 3.06
C SER A 47 -7.74 18.71 4.42
N GLU A 48 -7.28 18.04 5.48
CA GLU A 48 -7.78 18.25 6.83
C GLU A 48 -7.18 19.52 7.46
N MET A 49 -5.89 19.76 7.22
CA MET A 49 -5.18 20.93 7.75
C MET A 49 -5.60 22.24 7.06
N PHE A 50 -5.83 22.20 5.75
CA PHE A 50 -6.23 23.34 4.94
C PHE A 50 -7.52 23.01 4.19
N PRO A 51 -8.71 23.30 4.75
CA PRO A 51 -10.01 22.92 4.17
C PRO A 51 -10.43 23.79 2.98
N SER A 52 -9.56 23.87 1.97
CA SER A 52 -9.79 24.47 0.66
C SER A 52 -10.72 23.55 -0.16
N PRO A 53 -11.78 24.07 -0.81
CA PRO A 53 -12.70 23.26 -1.62
C PRO A 53 -11.99 22.44 -2.72
N CYS A 54 -10.95 23.03 -3.33
CA CYS A 54 -10.12 22.36 -4.34
C CYS A 54 -9.37 21.17 -3.74
N LEU A 55 -8.75 21.36 -2.57
CA LEU A 55 -7.97 20.31 -1.91
C LEU A 55 -8.84 19.16 -1.41
N VAL A 56 -10.03 19.47 -0.88
CA VAL A 56 -11.03 18.46 -0.50
C VAL A 56 -11.49 17.66 -1.71
N THR A 57 -11.73 18.31 -2.86
CA THR A 57 -12.10 17.63 -4.10
C THR A 57 -10.98 16.70 -4.59
N MET A 58 -9.73 17.17 -4.59
CA MET A 58 -8.57 16.35 -4.93
C MET A 58 -8.44 15.15 -3.98
N SER A 59 -8.58 15.37 -2.67
CA SER A 59 -8.57 14.30 -1.67
C SER A 59 -9.63 13.24 -1.95
N VAL A 60 -10.87 13.63 -2.26
CA VAL A 60 -11.94 12.69 -2.62
C VAL A 60 -11.57 11.87 -3.86
N THR A 61 -11.08 12.51 -4.93
CA THR A 61 -10.71 11.80 -6.17
C THR A 61 -9.54 10.84 -5.97
N LEU A 62 -8.51 11.25 -5.22
CA LEU A 62 -7.34 10.42 -4.94
C LEU A 62 -7.67 9.27 -4.00
N ASN A 63 -8.54 9.46 -3.00
CA ASN A 63 -9.01 8.36 -2.15
C ASN A 63 -9.87 7.36 -2.94
N MET A 64 -10.66 7.83 -3.92
CA MET A 64 -11.41 6.94 -4.81
C MET A 64 -10.47 6.09 -5.69
N ALA A 65 -9.41 6.70 -6.22
CA ALA A 65 -8.33 5.95 -6.89
C ALA A 65 -7.63 4.99 -5.92
N GLY A 66 -7.33 5.44 -4.70
CA GLY A 66 -6.75 4.64 -3.62
C GLY A 66 -7.55 3.38 -3.30
N ALA A 67 -8.89 3.46 -3.29
CA ALA A 67 -9.76 2.30 -3.10
C ALA A 67 -9.61 1.28 -4.24
N VAL A 68 -9.52 1.73 -5.50
CA VAL A 68 -9.28 0.84 -6.66
C VAL A 68 -7.90 0.18 -6.55
N PHE A 69 -6.86 0.95 -6.19
CA PHE A 69 -5.52 0.43 -5.98
C PHE A 69 -5.45 -0.54 -4.79
N ALA A 70 -6.19 -0.32 -3.71
CA ALA A 70 -6.26 -1.23 -2.57
C ALA A 70 -6.86 -2.59 -2.97
N VAL A 71 -7.90 -2.61 -3.80
CA VAL A 71 -8.47 -3.84 -4.36
C VAL A 71 -7.47 -4.53 -5.28
N ALA A 72 -6.79 -3.79 -6.16
CA ALA A 72 -5.76 -4.35 -7.03
C ALA A 72 -4.60 -4.96 -6.23
N ALA A 73 -4.14 -4.27 -5.18
CA ALA A 73 -3.11 -4.76 -4.25
C ALA A 73 -3.56 -6.07 -3.59
N PHE A 74 -4.79 -6.12 -3.06
CA PHE A 74 -5.34 -7.32 -2.45
C PHE A 74 -5.28 -8.53 -3.41
N ILE A 75 -5.73 -8.34 -4.65
CA ILE A 75 -5.69 -9.40 -5.67
C ILE A 75 -4.26 -9.82 -5.99
N LEU A 76 -3.35 -8.85 -6.18
CA LEU A 76 -1.95 -9.10 -6.51
C LEU A 76 -1.24 -9.89 -5.41
N TYR A 77 -1.41 -9.50 -4.15
CA TYR A 77 -0.80 -10.21 -3.01
C TYR A 77 -1.44 -11.57 -2.74
N ALA A 78 -2.74 -11.74 -3.00
CA ALA A 78 -3.39 -13.04 -2.91
C ALA A 78 -2.80 -14.04 -3.91
N ILE A 79 -2.56 -13.58 -5.15
CA ILE A 79 -1.90 -14.37 -6.19
C ILE A 79 -0.45 -14.67 -5.78
N ASN A 80 0.29 -13.65 -5.30
CA ASN A 80 1.68 -13.84 -4.90
C ASN A 80 1.80 -14.88 -3.77
N MET A 81 0.94 -14.80 -2.75
CA MET A 81 0.92 -15.74 -1.62
C MET A 81 0.76 -17.20 -2.07
N ASN A 82 -0.04 -17.45 -3.11
CA ASN A 82 -0.24 -18.79 -3.65
C ASN A 82 0.98 -19.26 -4.47
N ASN A 83 1.69 -18.34 -5.12
CA ASN A 83 2.86 -18.65 -5.94
C ASN A 83 4.19 -18.65 -5.16
N THR A 84 4.21 -18.14 -3.93
CA THR A 84 5.41 -18.10 -3.08
C THR A 84 5.85 -19.54 -2.73
N SER A 85 6.96 -19.97 -3.34
CA SER A 85 7.59 -21.26 -3.07
C SER A 85 9.11 -21.11 -3.09
N LEU A 86 9.79 -21.57 -2.04
CA LEU A 86 11.25 -21.60 -1.97
C LEU A 86 11.81 -22.92 -2.54
N TYR A 87 11.32 -23.38 -3.70
CA TYR A 87 11.62 -24.73 -4.20
C TYR A 87 13.11 -24.96 -4.46
N TRP A 88 13.83 -23.94 -4.95
CA TRP A 88 15.26 -24.01 -5.20
C TRP A 88 16.12 -23.99 -3.93
N MET A 89 15.57 -23.54 -2.81
CA MET A 89 16.31 -23.50 -1.56
C MET A 89 16.52 -24.93 -1.06
N CYS A 90 17.77 -25.27 -0.74
CA CYS A 90 18.20 -26.62 -0.36
C CYS A 90 18.12 -27.67 -1.47
N ARG A 91 17.98 -27.26 -2.75
CA ARG A 91 18.16 -28.19 -3.87
C ARG A 91 19.64 -28.54 -3.95
N SER A 92 19.97 -29.82 -3.83
CA SER A 92 21.32 -30.30 -4.10
C SER A 92 21.53 -30.21 -5.61
N ASP A 93 22.64 -29.64 -6.07
CA ASP A 93 23.01 -29.60 -7.49
C ASP A 93 23.21 -30.99 -8.12
N ASP A 94 23.09 -32.06 -7.33
CA ASP A 94 23.19 -33.46 -7.78
C ASP A 94 22.02 -33.91 -8.67
N ASP A 95 20.93 -33.15 -8.75
CA ASP A 95 19.73 -33.54 -9.52
C ASP A 95 19.76 -33.16 -11.00
N ASP A 96 20.73 -32.37 -11.49
CA ASP A 96 20.65 -31.85 -12.87
C ASP A 96 21.51 -32.61 -13.90
N TYR A 97 22.65 -33.22 -13.55
CA TYR A 97 23.43 -33.98 -14.54
C TYR A 97 24.37 -35.02 -13.90
N SER A 98 23.93 -36.27 -13.68
CA SER A 98 24.88 -37.40 -13.76
C SER A 98 24.23 -38.76 -13.97
N PHE A 99 24.70 -39.47 -14.99
CA PHE A 99 24.46 -40.88 -15.26
C PHE A 99 25.36 -41.78 -14.36
N SER A 100 25.63 -41.40 -13.11
CA SER A 100 26.67 -42.05 -12.30
C SER A 100 26.24 -42.25 -10.85
N ASP A 101 26.06 -43.52 -10.49
CA ASP A 101 25.94 -44.16 -9.18
C ASP A 101 25.21 -43.44 -8.02
N PRO A 102 24.28 -44.12 -7.31
CA PRO A 102 23.66 -43.58 -6.10
C PRO A 102 24.72 -43.42 -5.01
N LYS A 103 25.25 -42.21 -4.86
CA LYS A 103 26.09 -41.85 -3.72
C LYS A 103 25.21 -41.79 -2.47
N THR A 104 25.46 -42.68 -1.52
CA THR A 104 24.90 -42.58 -0.18
C THR A 104 25.36 -41.25 0.44
N PRO A 105 24.46 -40.34 0.86
CA PRO A 105 24.87 -39.08 1.45
C PRO A 105 25.68 -39.35 2.73
N SER A 106 26.73 -38.55 2.96
CA SER A 106 27.50 -38.62 4.19
C SER A 106 26.66 -38.12 5.37
N ILE A 107 26.94 -38.60 6.60
CA ILE A 107 26.25 -38.14 7.83
C ILE A 107 26.34 -36.60 7.99
N GLU A 108 27.42 -35.98 7.51
CA GLU A 108 27.56 -34.52 7.52
C GLU A 108 26.65 -33.83 6.50
N GLN A 109 26.49 -34.40 5.30
CA GLN A 109 25.56 -33.90 4.29
C GLN A 109 24.10 -33.93 4.80
N ASP A 110 23.70 -35.02 5.46
CA ASP A 110 22.35 -35.16 6.00
C ASP A 110 22.06 -34.10 7.08
N ARG A 111 23.04 -33.79 7.94
CA ARG A 111 22.89 -32.73 8.96
C ARG A 111 22.77 -31.35 8.35
N ILE A 112 23.54 -31.04 7.32
CA ILE A 112 23.48 -29.75 6.61
C ILE A 112 22.14 -29.61 5.88
N LEU A 113 21.69 -30.67 5.19
CA LEU A 113 20.40 -30.70 4.50
C LEU A 113 19.24 -30.49 5.48
N GLN A 114 19.23 -31.19 6.62
CA GLN A 114 18.19 -31.05 7.63
C GLN A 114 18.13 -29.64 8.22
N THR A 115 19.30 -29.04 8.46
CA THR A 115 19.40 -27.64 8.94
C THR A 115 18.86 -26.67 7.89
N CYS A 116 19.19 -26.90 6.61
CA CYS A 116 18.70 -26.10 5.50
C CYS A 116 17.17 -26.20 5.36
N LEU A 117 16.60 -27.40 5.40
CA LEU A 117 15.15 -27.62 5.30
C LEU A 117 14.39 -26.91 6.42
N SER A 118 14.94 -26.91 7.64
CA SER A 118 14.38 -26.18 8.78
C SER A 118 14.40 -24.67 8.53
N GLY A 119 15.50 -24.13 7.98
CA GLY A 119 15.62 -22.73 7.59
C GLY A 119 14.66 -22.34 6.46
N ARG A 120 14.52 -23.19 5.44
CA ARG A 120 13.56 -23.01 4.34
C ARG A 120 12.13 -22.95 4.85
N LEU A 121 11.75 -23.82 5.77
CA LEU A 121 10.41 -23.80 6.38
C LEU A 121 10.15 -22.47 7.09
N LEU A 122 11.10 -22.01 7.93
CA LEU A 122 10.98 -20.75 8.64
C LEU A 122 10.88 -19.57 7.68
N ALA A 123 11.75 -19.51 6.66
CA ALA A 123 11.73 -18.47 5.64
C ALA A 123 10.39 -18.45 4.88
N LEU A 124 9.86 -19.61 4.49
CA LEU A 124 8.57 -19.70 3.79
C LEU A 124 7.41 -19.19 4.66
N LEU A 125 7.41 -19.54 5.95
CA LEU A 125 6.41 -19.05 6.90
C LEU A 125 6.49 -17.52 7.05
N LEU A 126 7.69 -16.95 7.10
CA LEU A 126 7.89 -15.50 7.17
C LEU A 126 7.41 -14.79 5.89
N LEU A 127 7.72 -15.32 4.70
CA LEU A 127 7.27 -14.72 3.44
C LEU A 127 5.74 -14.78 3.28
N ARG A 128 5.13 -15.89 3.70
CA ARG A 128 3.66 -16.01 3.72
C ARG A 128 3.03 -15.07 4.75
N SER A 129 3.64 -14.91 5.93
CA SER A 129 3.11 -13.98 6.94
C SER A 129 3.21 -12.53 6.45
N ILE A 130 4.30 -12.15 5.77
CA ILE A 130 4.44 -10.83 5.14
C ILE A 130 3.34 -10.58 4.11
N ASN A 131 3.08 -11.53 3.20
CA ASN A 131 1.97 -11.41 2.25
C ASN A 131 0.62 -11.28 2.97
N GLY A 132 0.41 -12.04 4.05
CA GLY A 132 -0.77 -11.94 4.91
C GLY A 132 -0.94 -10.54 5.53
N VAL A 133 0.14 -9.95 6.03
CA VAL A 133 0.12 -8.58 6.56
C VAL A 133 -0.23 -7.57 5.46
N LEU A 134 0.34 -7.71 4.26
CA LEU A 134 0.04 -6.83 3.12
C LEU A 134 -1.42 -6.94 2.65
N LEU A 135 -2.02 -8.13 2.72
CA LEU A 135 -3.45 -8.33 2.49
C LEU A 135 -4.31 -7.59 3.51
N VAL A 136 -3.98 -7.71 4.80
CA VAL A 136 -4.69 -6.99 5.87
C VAL A 136 -4.55 -5.48 5.68
N LEU A 137 -3.34 -5.01 5.35
CA LEU A 137 -3.11 -3.60 5.05
C LEU A 137 -3.91 -3.13 3.81
N SER A 138 -4.09 -3.97 2.80
CA SER A 138 -4.97 -3.67 1.64
C SER A 138 -6.41 -3.42 2.08
N LEU A 139 -6.95 -4.27 2.96
CA LEU A 139 -8.31 -4.13 3.49
C LEU A 139 -8.44 -2.87 4.36
N LEU A 140 -7.44 -2.59 5.20
CA LEU A 140 -7.42 -1.38 6.01
C LEU A 140 -7.39 -0.12 5.12
N GLU A 141 -6.55 -0.11 4.09
CA GLU A 141 -6.47 1.01 3.13
C GLU A 141 -7.81 1.22 2.40
N PHE A 142 -8.45 0.14 1.96
CA PHE A 142 -9.78 0.21 1.35
C PHE A 142 -10.82 0.82 2.31
N CYS A 143 -10.86 0.37 3.56
CA CYS A 143 -11.78 0.91 4.56
C CYS A 143 -11.53 2.39 4.85
N VAL A 144 -10.26 2.79 4.99
CA VAL A 144 -9.88 4.18 5.27
C VAL A 144 -10.22 5.08 4.08
N THR A 145 -9.82 4.69 2.87
CA THR A 145 -10.08 5.49 1.66
C THR A 145 -11.57 5.69 1.40
N ILE A 146 -12.40 4.65 1.54
CA ILE A 146 -13.86 4.77 1.41
C ILE A 146 -14.45 5.70 2.50
N SER A 147 -13.97 5.59 3.74
CA SER A 147 -14.41 6.47 4.83
C SER A 147 -14.06 7.93 4.55
N CYS A 148 -12.84 8.20 4.07
CA CYS A 148 -12.39 9.53 3.66
C CYS A 148 -13.22 10.10 2.50
N VAL A 149 -13.58 9.28 1.50
CA VAL A 149 -14.48 9.70 0.41
C VAL A 149 -15.84 10.15 0.95
N ILE A 150 -16.45 9.35 1.84
CA ILE A 150 -17.76 9.69 2.43
C ILE A 150 -17.69 11.00 3.22
N LEU A 151 -16.65 11.18 4.03
CA LEU A 151 -16.44 12.40 4.81
C LEU A 151 -16.16 13.61 3.91
N GLY A 152 -15.32 13.46 2.90
CA GLY A 152 -15.00 14.52 1.92
C GLY A 152 -16.24 14.97 1.13
N ILE A 153 -17.08 14.03 0.67
CA ILE A 153 -18.35 14.38 0.00
C ILE A 153 -19.29 15.13 0.95
N LYS A 154 -19.40 14.71 2.22
CA LYS A 154 -20.21 15.41 3.22
C LYS A 154 -19.69 16.83 3.46
N ALA A 155 -18.37 17.01 3.55
CA ALA A 155 -17.74 18.31 3.72
C ALA A 155 -18.02 19.24 2.53
N LEU A 156 -17.86 18.75 1.30
CA LEU A 156 -18.16 19.52 0.08
C LEU A 156 -19.63 19.95 0.01
N ARG A 157 -20.57 19.04 0.28
CA ARG A 157 -22.01 19.36 0.30
C ARG A 157 -22.36 20.40 1.37
N SER A 158 -21.67 20.37 2.52
CA SER A 158 -21.86 21.37 3.57
C SER A 158 -21.39 22.76 3.11
N GLN A 159 -20.20 22.83 2.50
CA GLN A 159 -19.66 24.08 1.95
C GLN A 159 -20.53 24.64 0.81
N GLU A 160 -21.05 23.77 -0.07
CA GLU A 160 -21.96 24.16 -1.14
C GLU A 160 -23.25 24.78 -0.58
N LYS A 161 -23.88 24.14 0.42
CA LYS A 161 -25.09 24.66 1.08
C LYS A 161 -24.84 26.03 1.73
N PHE A 162 -23.70 26.20 2.40
CA PHE A 162 -23.32 27.47 3.00
C PHE A 162 -23.14 28.57 1.95
N THR A 163 -22.45 28.26 0.86
CA THR A 163 -22.20 29.20 -0.25
C THR A 163 -23.50 29.58 -0.97
N HIS A 164 -24.38 28.60 -1.21
CA HIS A 164 -25.70 28.85 -1.80
C HIS A 164 -26.53 29.76 -0.91
N LYS A 165 -26.57 29.52 0.41
CA LYS A 165 -27.32 30.37 1.35
C LYS A 165 -26.87 31.83 1.30
N ILE A 166 -25.55 32.08 1.32
CA ILE A 166 -24.99 33.44 1.20
C ILE A 166 -25.36 34.09 -0.13
N THR A 167 -25.36 33.33 -1.23
CA THR A 167 -25.66 33.86 -2.56
C THR A 167 -27.15 34.12 -2.77
N SER A 168 -28.03 33.34 -2.11
CA SER A 168 -29.49 33.47 -2.20
C SER A 168 -30.10 34.54 -1.27
N GLU A 169 -29.32 35.08 -0.32
CA GLU A 169 -29.77 36.05 0.67
C GLU A 169 -28.91 37.33 0.54
N PRO A 170 -29.24 38.25 -0.40
CA PRO A 170 -28.42 39.43 -0.68
C PRO A 170 -28.73 40.54 0.34
N GLU A 171 -28.44 40.33 1.62
CA GLU A 171 -28.51 41.40 2.63
C GLU A 171 -27.10 41.85 3.06
N LEU A 172 -26.69 42.95 2.44
CA LEU A 172 -25.91 44.05 3.01
C LEU A 172 -24.65 43.67 3.83
N HIS A 173 -23.59 43.23 3.16
CA HIS A 173 -22.23 43.46 3.68
C HIS A 173 -21.67 44.76 3.11
N LYS A 174 -21.85 45.84 3.88
CA LYS A 174 -21.02 47.06 3.81
C LYS A 174 -19.54 46.64 3.95
N PRO A 175 -18.62 47.07 3.08
CA PRO A 175 -17.20 46.90 3.34
C PRO A 175 -16.80 47.77 4.55
N LEU A 176 -16.28 47.14 5.60
CA LEU A 176 -15.58 47.78 6.71
C LEU A 176 -14.24 48.37 6.23
N LEU A 177 -14.29 49.46 5.47
CA LEU A 177 -13.09 50.17 5.02
C LEU A 177 -13.30 51.67 4.85
N GLU A 178 -13.88 52.34 5.85
CA GLU A 178 -13.80 53.79 5.98
C GLU A 178 -14.19 54.17 7.42
N GLU A 179 -13.20 54.42 8.30
CA GLU A 179 -13.29 55.28 9.51
C GLU A 179 -12.10 55.08 10.47
N VAL A 180 -10.84 55.13 10.00
CA VAL A 180 -9.70 55.55 10.86
C VAL A 180 -8.60 56.18 9.99
N THR A 181 -8.85 57.33 9.35
CA THR A 181 -7.79 58.27 8.91
C THR A 181 -8.40 59.63 8.57
N LEU A 182 -9.06 60.26 9.55
CA LEU A 182 -9.24 61.71 9.56
C LEU A 182 -9.13 62.17 11.01
N ASN A 183 -7.88 62.31 11.47
CA ASN A 183 -7.47 63.13 12.59
C ASN A 183 -6.08 63.70 12.22
N ALA A 184 -6.09 64.79 11.45
CA ALA A 184 -5.07 65.85 11.41
C ALA A 184 -5.56 66.97 10.48
#